data_AF-A0A9D2AHF9-F1
#
_entry.id   AF-A0A9D2AHF9-F1
#
_cell.length_a   1.000
_cell.length_b   1.000
_cell.length_c   1.000
_cell.angle_alpha   90.00
_cell.angle_beta   90.00
_cell.angle_gamma   90.00
#
_symmetry.space_group_name_H-M   'P 1'
#
loop_
_entity.id
_entity.type
_entity.pdbx_description
1 polymer ?
#
loop_
_entity_poly.entity_id
_entity_poly.type
_entity_poly.pdbx_seq_one_letter_code
_entity_poly.pdbx_strand_id
1 'polypeptide(L)'
;MFRFFRRRGYNLLEREMLAAQRTRGVRQLVCVAAVIVLVIASFVGTMIVLSPLYELYELRGERQFMEEKLHEAKMNEEMHRDHYRWMQDPEYFEQIARDRANMAKPGEKVIRISEPSHRPPRDEAPLD
;
A
#
# COMPACT_ATOMS: atom_id res chain seq x y z
N MET A 1 -31.15 36.80 91.49
CA MET A 1 -30.51 35.47 91.62
C MET A 1 -29.88 35.12 90.28
N PHE A 2 -28.62 35.50 90.08
CA PHE A 2 -27.84 35.20 88.86
C PHE A 2 -26.70 34.27 89.23
N ARG A 3 -26.17 33.54 88.21
CA ARG A 3 -24.91 32.75 88.12
C ARG A 3 -25.19 31.24 87.93
N PHE A 4 -24.66 30.49 86.97
CA PHE A 4 -23.69 30.72 85.89
C PHE A 4 -23.92 29.59 84.86
N PHE A 5 -24.26 29.90 83.61
CA PHE A 5 -24.24 28.91 82.52
C PHE A 5 -22.77 28.67 82.14
N ARG A 6 -22.19 27.58 82.64
CA ARG A 6 -20.81 27.19 82.31
C ARG A 6 -20.80 26.61 80.89
N ARG A 7 -20.63 27.46 79.88
CA ARG A 7 -20.26 27.03 78.52
C ARG A 7 -18.93 26.28 78.63
N ARG A 8 -18.98 24.96 78.50
CA ARG A 8 -17.80 24.10 78.36
C ARG A 8 -17.22 24.42 76.98
N GLY A 9 -16.19 25.27 76.94
CA GLY A 9 -15.47 25.58 75.72
C GLY A 9 -14.80 24.31 75.21
N TYR A 10 -15.13 23.92 73.99
CA TYR A 10 -14.41 22.86 73.29
C TYR A 10 -12.97 23.31 73.05
N ASN A 11 -12.01 22.41 73.32
CA ASN A 11 -10.59 22.68 73.16
C ASN A 11 -10.29 23.04 71.69
N LEU A 12 -9.81 24.26 71.43
CA LEU A 12 -9.32 24.66 70.10
C LEU A 12 -8.28 23.66 69.57
N LEU A 13 -7.47 23.15 70.49
CA LEU A 13 -6.38 22.21 70.27
C LEU A 13 -6.84 20.86 69.70
N GLU A 14 -7.99 20.34 70.16
CA GLU A 14 -8.55 19.08 69.63
C GLU A 14 -9.06 19.26 68.20
N ARG A 15 -9.60 20.44 67.87
CA ARG A 15 -10.03 20.77 66.50
C ARG A 15 -8.85 20.95 65.55
N GLU A 16 -7.77 21.56 66.03
CA GLU A 16 -6.53 21.71 65.27
C GLU A 16 -5.84 20.36 65.04
N MET A 17 -5.83 19.45 66.02
CA MET A 17 -5.25 18.12 65.88
C MET A 17 -6.01 17.24 64.87
N LEU A 18 -7.35 17.27 64.86
CA LEU A 18 -8.15 16.53 63.88
C LEU A 18 -7.99 17.10 62.46
N ALA A 19 -7.87 18.43 62.32
CA ALA A 19 -7.59 19.07 61.04
C ALA A 19 -6.19 18.70 60.53
N ALA A 20 -5.17 18.70 61.40
CA ALA A 20 -3.80 18.34 61.05
C ALA A 20 -3.66 16.87 60.65
N GLN A 21 -4.35 15.94 61.31
CA GLN A 21 -4.28 14.51 61.03
C GLN A 21 -4.91 14.15 59.67
N ARG A 22 -5.97 14.86 59.26
CA ARG A 22 -6.64 14.65 57.95
C ARG A 22 -5.74 15.01 56.77
N THR A 23 -4.92 16.05 56.89
CA THR A 23 -4.07 16.53 55.79
C THR A 23 -2.99 15.51 55.39
N ARG A 24 -2.43 14.76 56.34
CA ARG A 24 -1.38 13.75 56.06
C ARG A 24 -1.94 12.54 55.30
N GLY A 25 -3.09 12.03 55.72
CA GLY A 25 -3.76 10.91 55.06
C GLY A 25 -4.26 11.30 53.66
N VAL A 26 -4.88 12.47 53.51
CA VAL A 26 -5.31 12.99 52.20
C VAL A 26 -4.11 13.22 51.28
N ARG A 27 -3.00 13.78 51.77
CA ARG A 27 -1.79 13.98 50.96
C ARG A 27 -1.18 12.67 50.50
N GLN A 28 -1.12 11.63 51.35
CA GLN A 28 -0.67 10.31 50.94
C GLN A 28 -1.58 9.69 49.88
N LEU A 29 -2.89 9.80 50.04
CA LEU A 29 -3.86 9.26 49.09
C LEU A 29 -3.78 9.99 47.73
N VAL A 30 -3.61 11.31 47.75
CA VAL A 30 -3.38 12.12 46.54
C VAL A 30 -2.05 11.77 45.87
N CYS A 31 -0.96 11.57 46.63
CA CYS A 31 0.32 11.14 46.07
C CYS A 31 0.22 9.76 45.41
N VAL A 32 -0.44 8.79 46.06
CA VAL A 32 -0.63 7.44 45.50
C VAL A 32 -1.50 7.50 44.25
N ALA A 33 -2.61 8.25 44.27
CA ALA A 33 -3.46 8.46 43.10
C ALA A 33 -2.70 9.13 41.94
N ALA A 34 -1.88 10.14 42.24
CA ALA A 34 -1.06 10.82 41.24
C ALA A 34 -0.04 9.87 40.59
N VAL A 35 0.62 9.01 41.37
CA VAL A 35 1.54 8.00 40.85
C VAL A 35 0.81 7.00 39.95
N ILE A 36 -0.36 6.51 40.37
CA ILE A 36 -1.16 5.58 39.56
C ILE A 36 -1.56 6.22 38.23
N VAL A 37 -2.04 7.46 38.25
CA VAL A 37 -2.40 8.21 37.03
C VAL A 37 -1.19 8.39 36.11
N LEU A 38 -0.02 8.69 36.68
CA LEU A 38 1.21 8.87 35.91
C LEU A 38 1.65 7.57 35.23
N VAL A 39 1.54 6.43 35.92
CA VAL A 39 1.83 5.11 35.35
C VAL A 39 0.86 4.81 34.20
N ILE A 40 -0.44 5.01 34.39
CA ILE A 40 -1.44 4.79 33.33
C ILE A 40 -1.17 5.72 32.14
N ALA A 41 -0.90 7.00 32.37
CA ALA A 41 -0.60 7.97 31.33
C ALA A 41 0.67 7.60 30.55
N SER A 42 1.71 7.12 31.23
CA SER A 42 2.93 6.64 30.57
C SER A 42 2.67 5.42 29.69
N PHE A 43 1.87 4.47 30.18
CA PHE A 43 1.54 3.25 29.44
C PHE A 43 0.70 3.56 28.19
N VAL A 44 -0.35 4.38 28.34
CA VAL A 44 -1.18 4.84 27.21
C VAL A 44 -0.35 5.67 26.24
N GLY A 45 0.51 6.56 26.73
CA GLY A 45 1.42 7.35 25.90
C GLY A 45 2.35 6.46 25.07
N THR A 46 2.94 5.42 25.66
CA THR A 46 3.78 4.48 24.92
C THR A 46 2.99 3.72 23.84
N MET A 47 1.79 3.23 24.15
CA MET A 47 0.94 2.55 23.17
C MET A 47 0.57 3.45 21.99
N ILE A 48 0.21 4.71 22.25
CA ILE A 48 -0.15 5.70 21.22
C ILE A 48 1.06 6.03 20.32
N VAL A 49 2.28 6.06 20.86
CA VAL A 49 3.48 6.41 20.11
C VAL A 49 4.04 5.22 19.32
N LEU A 50 3.98 4.01 19.87
CA LEU A 50 4.55 2.81 19.22
C LEU A 50 3.66 2.27 18.10
N SER A 51 2.33 2.33 18.23
CA SER A 51 1.40 1.81 17.20
C SER A 51 1.57 2.46 15.81
N PRO A 52 1.61 3.80 15.66
CA PRO A 52 1.74 4.42 14.34
C PRO A 52 3.09 4.10 13.68
N LEU A 53 4.15 3.87 14.47
CA LEU A 53 5.46 3.52 13.91
C LEU A 53 5.46 2.14 13.23
N TYR A 54 4.70 1.18 13.77
CA TYR A 54 4.54 -0.13 13.15
C TYR A 54 3.75 -0.05 11.84
N GLU A 55 2.63 0.68 11.83
CA GLU A 55 1.84 0.89 10.61
C GLU A 55 2.66 1.60 9.52
N LEU A 56 3.48 2.59 9.90
CA LEU A 56 4.37 3.30 8.98
C LEU A 56 5.43 2.39 8.35
N TYR A 57 5.86 1.34 9.04
CA TYR A 57 6.84 0.39 8.51
C TYR A 57 6.21 -0.57 7.52
N GLU A 58 5.05 -1.12 7.85
CA GLU A 58 4.29 -2.03 6.97
C GLU A 58 3.83 -1.31 5.70
N LEU A 59 3.32 -0.09 5.83
CA LEU A 59 2.85 0.72 4.69
C LEU A 59 3.98 1.10 3.72
N ARG A 60 5.23 1.19 4.17
CA ARG A 60 6.39 1.38 3.29
C ARG A 60 6.67 0.15 2.44
N GLY A 61 6.57 -1.05 3.02
CA GLY A 61 6.72 -2.30 2.29
C GLY A 61 5.64 -2.48 1.24
N GLU A 62 4.38 -2.18 1.59
CA GLU A 62 3.26 -2.22 0.65
C GLU A 62 3.43 -1.22 -0.50
N ARG A 63 3.92 0.00 -0.23
CA ARG A 63 4.20 0.98 -1.29
C ARG A 63 5.25 0.48 -2.28
N GLN A 64 6.35 -0.08 -1.80
CA GLN A 64 7.40 -0.60 -2.68
C GLN A 64 6.88 -1.75 -3.56
N PHE A 65 6.11 -2.66 -2.98
CA PHE A 65 5.50 -3.76 -3.72
C PHE A 65 4.51 -3.28 -4.79
N MET A 66 3.70 -2.26 -4.47
CA MET A 66 2.77 -1.67 -5.43
C MET A 66 3.48 -0.89 -6.54
N GLU A 67 4.57 -0.20 -6.22
CA GLU A 67 5.42 0.48 -7.22
C GLU A 67 6.11 -0.53 -8.16
N GLU A 68 6.60 -1.64 -7.63
CA GLU A 68 7.20 -2.71 -8.43
C GLU A 68 6.18 -3.33 -9.40
N LYS A 69 4.97 -3.63 -8.91
CA LYS A 69 3.86 -4.10 -9.77
C LYS A 69 3.46 -3.08 -10.83
N LEU A 70 3.45 -1.79 -10.48
CA LEU A 70 3.16 -0.73 -11.44
C LEU A 70 4.23 -0.68 -12.53
N HIS A 71 5.50 -0.82 -12.14
CA HIS A 71 6.62 -0.84 -13.06
C HIS A 71 6.54 -2.05 -14.02
N GLU A 72 6.27 -3.23 -13.48
CA GLU A 72 6.07 -4.45 -14.28
C GLU A 72 4.90 -4.30 -15.26
N ALA A 73 3.76 -3.78 -14.79
CA ALA A 73 2.59 -3.53 -15.63
C ALA A 73 2.90 -2.54 -16.77
N LYS A 74 3.64 -1.46 -16.48
CA LYS A 74 4.07 -0.50 -17.50
C LYS A 74 5.01 -1.12 -18.52
N MET A 75 5.99 -1.91 -18.08
CA MET A 75 6.88 -2.62 -19.01
C MET A 75 6.10 -3.56 -19.93
N ASN A 76 5.13 -4.28 -19.39
CA ASN A 76 4.30 -5.18 -20.19
C ASN A 76 3.41 -4.40 -21.17
N GLU A 77 2.84 -3.27 -20.74
CA GLU A 77 2.09 -2.37 -21.62
C GLU A 77 2.95 -1.83 -22.76
N GLU A 78 4.17 -1.38 -22.48
CA GLU A 78 5.12 -0.90 -23.50
C GLU A 78 5.46 -2.00 -24.51
N MET A 79 5.74 -3.21 -24.02
CA MET A 79 6.02 -4.37 -24.87
C MET A 79 4.85 -4.70 -25.81
N HIS A 80 3.62 -4.69 -25.30
CA HIS A 80 2.43 -4.92 -26.11
C HIS A 80 2.14 -3.76 -27.06
N ARG A 81 2.32 -2.52 -26.61
CA ARG A 81 2.14 -1.32 -27.45
C ARG A 81 3.06 -1.34 -28.65
N ASP A 82 4.32 -1.72 -28.45
CA ASP A 82 5.29 -1.84 -29.54
C ASP A 82 4.96 -3.02 -30.44
N HIS A 83 4.53 -4.16 -29.86
CA HIS A 83 4.12 -5.33 -30.64
C HIS A 83 2.88 -5.07 -31.49
N TYR A 84 1.92 -4.26 -31.05
CA TYR A 84 0.67 -3.96 -31.76
C TYR A 84 0.63 -2.57 -32.38
N ARG A 85 1.78 -1.90 -32.49
CA ARG A 85 1.87 -0.57 -33.13
C ARG A 85 1.29 -0.57 -34.54
N TRP A 86 1.40 -1.70 -35.25
CA TRP A 86 0.84 -1.90 -36.57
C TRP A 86 -0.68 -2.03 -36.62
N MET A 87 -1.36 -2.41 -35.53
CA MET A 87 -2.82 -2.43 -35.50
C MET A 87 -3.42 -1.02 -35.49
N GLN A 88 -2.67 -0.03 -35.01
CA GLN A 88 -3.17 1.36 -34.91
C GLN A 88 -3.10 2.11 -36.25
N ASP A 89 -2.22 1.69 -37.17
CA ASP A 89 -2.05 2.31 -38.48
C ASP A 89 -2.60 1.39 -39.59
N PRO A 90 -3.73 1.74 -40.23
CA PRO A 90 -4.36 0.93 -41.27
C PRO A 90 -3.43 0.67 -42.47
N GLU A 91 -2.59 1.64 -42.82
CA GLU A 91 -1.73 1.57 -44.01
C GLU A 91 -0.53 0.65 -43.74
N TYR A 92 0.05 0.74 -42.54
CA TYR A 92 1.13 -0.15 -42.10
C TYR A 92 0.65 -1.59 -41.91
N PHE A 93 -0.57 -1.80 -41.40
CA PHE A 93 -1.18 -3.14 -41.34
C PHE A 93 -1.34 -3.76 -42.73
N GLU A 94 -1.84 -2.98 -43.70
CA GLU A 94 -2.00 -3.44 -45.07
C GLU A 94 -0.66 -3.86 -45.70
N GLN A 95 0.41 -3.08 -45.48
CA GLN A 95 1.75 -3.43 -45.94
C GLN A 95 2.23 -4.76 -45.35
N ILE A 96 2.11 -4.96 -44.02
CA ILE A 96 2.48 -6.22 -43.37
C ILE A 96 1.65 -7.41 -43.89
N ALA A 97 0.34 -7.22 -44.09
CA ALA A 97 -0.54 -8.27 -44.59
C ALA A 97 -0.18 -8.69 -46.02
N ARG A 98 0.19 -7.73 -46.88
CA ARG A 98 0.67 -8.00 -48.24
C ARG A 98 2.03 -8.70 -48.22
N ASP A 99 3.00 -8.16 -47.49
CA ASP A 99 4.39 -8.63 -47.51
C ASP A 99 4.60 -9.96 -46.79
N ARG A 100 4.09 -10.08 -45.56
CA ARG A 100 4.34 -11.27 -44.72
C ARG A 100 3.28 -12.35 -44.90
N ALA A 101 2.02 -11.95 -45.05
CA ALA A 101 0.92 -12.89 -45.10
C ALA A 101 0.44 -13.21 -46.53
N ASN A 102 1.01 -12.58 -47.56
CA ASN A 102 0.60 -12.72 -48.97
C ASN A 102 -0.91 -12.54 -49.19
N MET A 103 -1.52 -11.63 -48.40
CA MET A 103 -2.93 -11.29 -48.50
C MET A 103 -3.13 -10.17 -49.53
N ALA A 104 -4.26 -10.21 -50.24
CA ALA A 104 -4.66 -9.20 -51.20
C ALA A 104 -6.13 -8.81 -50.99
N LYS A 105 -6.53 -7.63 -51.44
CA LYS A 105 -7.93 -7.20 -51.32
C LYS A 105 -8.82 -8.04 -52.25
N PRO A 106 -10.11 -8.20 -51.93
CA PRO A 106 -11.04 -8.90 -52.82
C PRO A 106 -11.02 -8.29 -54.22
N GLY A 107 -10.77 -9.12 -55.24
CA GLY A 107 -10.66 -8.69 -56.65
C GLY A 107 -9.24 -8.51 -57.17
N GLU A 108 -8.21 -8.51 -56.32
CA GLU A 108 -6.80 -8.51 -56.72
C GLU A 108 -6.28 -9.94 -56.98
N LYS A 109 -5.37 -10.12 -57.95
CA LYS A 109 -4.77 -11.42 -58.27
C LYS A 109 -3.35 -11.52 -57.71
N VAL A 110 -3.11 -12.46 -56.80
CA VAL A 110 -1.77 -12.74 -56.25
C VAL A 110 -0.97 -13.58 -57.25
N ILE A 111 0.12 -13.03 -57.78
CA ILE A 111 1.05 -13.74 -58.67
C ILE A 111 2.22 -14.26 -57.84
N ARG A 112 2.40 -15.59 -57.82
CA ARG A 112 3.56 -16.23 -57.17
C ARG A 112 4.52 -16.70 -58.24
N ILE A 113 5.75 -16.19 -58.20
CA ILE A 113 6.81 -16.62 -59.09
C ILE A 113 7.44 -17.85 -58.44
N SER A 114 7.06 -19.05 -58.90
CA SER A 114 7.82 -20.26 -58.59
C SER A 114 9.10 -20.25 -59.42
N GLU A 115 10.24 -20.56 -58.81
CA GLU A 115 11.47 -20.82 -59.56
C GLU A 115 11.17 -21.87 -60.65
N PRO A 116 11.65 -21.65 -61.89
CA PRO A 116 11.42 -22.60 -62.96
C PRO A 116 12.04 -23.93 -62.53
N SER A 117 11.21 -24.97 -62.39
CA SER A 117 11.73 -26.32 -62.12
C SER A 117 12.73 -26.62 -63.22
N HIS A 118 14.01 -26.69 -62.88
CA HIS A 118 15.05 -27.13 -63.80
C HIS A 118 14.72 -28.58 -64.17
N ARG A 119 13.96 -28.76 -65.26
CA ARG A 119 13.63 -30.06 -65.80
C ARG A 119 14.88 -30.48 -66.58
N PRO A 120 15.66 -31.47 -66.11
CA PRO A 120 16.81 -31.92 -66.87
C PRO A 120 16.32 -32.41 -68.26
N PRO A 121 17.13 -32.22 -69.31
CA PRO A 121 16.73 -32.57 -70.67
C PRO A 121 16.30 -34.03 -70.72
N ARG A 122 15.18 -34.25 -71.41
CA ARG A 122 14.60 -35.58 -71.59
C ARG A 122 15.50 -36.30 -72.60
N ASP A 123 16.39 -37.15 -72.10
CA ASP A 123 17.20 -38.03 -72.94
C ASP A 123 16.25 -38.75 -73.91
N GLU A 124 16.49 -38.51 -75.20
CA GLU A 124 15.71 -39.02 -76.31
C GLU A 124 15.75 -40.54 -76.25
N ALA A 125 14.58 -41.17 -76.12
CA ALA A 125 14.47 -42.63 -76.15
C ALA A 125 14.95 -43.15 -77.53
N PRO A 126 15.64 -44.29 -77.60
CA PRO A 126 16.06 -44.87 -78.86
C PRO A 126 14.84 -45.27 -79.69
N LEU A 127 14.86 -44.92 -80.98
CA LEU A 127 13.95 -45.45 -81.98
C LEU A 127 14.37 -46.90 -82.29
N ASP A 128 13.55 -47.87 -81.89
CA ASP A 128 13.55 -49.24 -82.40
C ASP A 128 12.42 -49.43 -83.42
#